data_AF-A0A2V6IJX5-F1
#
_entry.id   AF-A0A2V6IJX5-F1
#
_cell.length_a   1.000
_cell.length_b   1.000
_cell.length_c   1.000
_cell.angle_alpha   90.00
_cell.angle_beta   90.00
_cell.angle_gamma   90.00
#
_symmetry.space_group_name_H-M   'P 1'
#
loop_
_entity.id
_entity.type
_entity.pdbx_description
1 polymer ?
#
loop_
_entity_poly.entity_id
_entity_poly.type
_entity_poly.pdbx_seq_one_letter_code
_entity_poly.pdbx_strand_id
1 'polypeptide(L)'
;MQPLREFWRRELGEKYFSKLQQVIPYSWLLDPTPLPQHAVIPRLEIHDWREAARFSQKDRDLLLKVSGFSPLGWGSRGIALGADLPHAEWEKRINHSLETFESSPTIMQRFHKGRLVEHQYRDPDSNELKTMKGRVRLCPYYFVESDRVKLRGALATIVPADKKFLHGMSDAILVPSKAQ
;
A
#
# COMPACT_ATOMS: atom_id res chain seq x y z
N MET A 1 10.85 -0.72 12.90
CA MET A 1 12.07 -0.25 12.18
C MET A 1 13.31 -0.16 13.07
N GLN A 2 13.34 -0.67 14.32
CA GLN A 2 14.47 -0.41 15.23
C GLN A 2 15.87 -0.75 14.66
N PRO A 3 16.09 -1.88 13.97
CA PRO A 3 17.43 -2.22 13.46
C PRO A 3 17.99 -1.22 12.44
N LEU A 4 17.13 -0.58 11.64
CA LEU A 4 17.54 0.39 10.62
C LEU A 4 17.22 1.84 11.00
N ARG A 5 16.71 2.07 12.21
CA ARG A 5 16.23 3.39 12.63
C ARG A 5 17.34 4.42 12.59
N GLU A 6 18.46 4.13 13.24
CA GLU A 6 19.60 5.06 13.32
C GLU A 6 20.23 5.31 11.95
N PHE A 7 20.30 4.27 11.10
CA PHE A 7 20.71 4.41 9.71
C PHE A 7 19.82 5.42 8.99
N TRP A 8 18.51 5.19 8.94
CA TRP A 8 17.59 6.10 8.24
C TRP A 8 17.55 7.50 8.84
N ARG A 9 17.63 7.62 10.17
CA ARG A 9 17.70 8.91 10.85
C ARG A 9 18.96 9.69 10.46
N ARG A 10 20.10 9.02 10.29
CA ARG A 10 21.35 9.64 9.83
C ARG A 10 21.29 10.04 8.36
N GLU A 11 20.83 9.15 7.49
CA GLU A 11 20.78 9.39 6.04
C GLU A 11 19.74 10.46 5.66
N LEU A 12 18.61 10.51 6.36
CA LEU A 12 17.51 11.44 6.06
C LEU A 12 17.52 12.68 6.97
N GLY A 13 18.16 12.64 8.13
CA GLY A 13 17.94 13.62 9.19
C GLY A 13 16.57 13.49 9.85
N GLU A 14 16.43 14.05 11.07
CA GLU A 14 15.25 13.87 11.92
C GLU A 14 13.94 14.33 11.26
N LYS A 15 13.98 15.48 10.58
CA LYS A 15 12.82 16.10 9.93
C LYS A 15 12.21 15.17 8.86
N TYR A 16 13.03 14.63 7.97
CA TYR A 16 12.56 13.81 6.86
C TYR A 16 12.26 12.38 7.32
N PHE A 17 13.02 11.85 8.28
CA PHE A 17 12.70 10.57 8.92
C PHE A 17 11.30 10.59 9.57
N SER A 18 10.99 11.63 10.34
CA SER A 18 9.66 11.83 10.93
C SER A 18 8.55 11.90 9.87
N LYS A 19 8.80 12.52 8.72
CA LYS A 19 7.83 12.56 7.61
C LYS A 19 7.66 11.20 6.94
N LEU A 20 8.74 10.44 6.74
CA LEU A 20 8.68 9.10 6.18
C LEU A 20 7.83 8.16 7.05
N GLN A 21 7.96 8.26 8.38
CA GLN A 21 7.16 7.46 9.31
C GLN A 21 5.66 7.78 9.26
N GLN A 22 5.27 9.00 8.88
CA GLN A 22 3.87 9.40 8.74
C GLN A 22 3.20 8.79 7.50
N VAL A 23 3.97 8.45 6.46
CA VAL A 23 3.42 8.00 5.17
C VAL A 23 3.47 6.50 4.96
N ILE A 24 4.29 5.77 5.73
CA ILE A 24 4.34 4.30 5.67
C ILE A 24 3.29 3.73 6.64
N PRO A 25 2.25 3.04 6.14
CA PRO A 25 1.27 2.40 7.01
C PRO A 25 1.93 1.36 7.90
N TYR A 26 1.35 1.14 9.08
CA TYR A 26 1.87 0.11 9.98
C TYR A 26 1.80 -1.26 9.31
N SER A 27 2.92 -1.96 9.34
CA SER A 27 3.08 -3.27 8.71
C SER A 27 3.72 -4.26 9.67
N TRP A 28 3.34 -5.51 9.51
CA TRP A 28 3.91 -6.67 10.17
C TRP A 28 4.53 -7.59 9.11
N LEU A 29 5.61 -8.27 9.49
CA LEU A 29 6.12 -9.39 8.72
C LEU A 29 5.34 -10.64 9.16
N LEU A 30 4.82 -11.43 8.20
CA LEU A 30 4.09 -12.68 8.50
C LEU A 30 5.05 -13.82 8.85
N ASP A 31 5.89 -13.57 9.84
CA ASP A 31 6.85 -14.53 10.36
C ASP A 31 6.09 -15.63 11.14
N PRO A 32 6.22 -16.92 10.76
CA PRO A 32 5.56 -18.03 11.42
C PRO A 32 6.26 -18.47 12.73
N THR A 33 7.35 -17.82 13.13
CA THR A 33 8.07 -18.12 14.38
C THR A 33 7.12 -18.01 15.58
N PRO A 34 6.96 -19.07 16.39
CA PRO A 34 6.06 -19.05 17.54
C PRO A 34 6.44 -17.96 18.55
N LEU A 35 5.43 -17.23 19.03
CA LEU A 35 5.63 -16.22 20.07
C LEU A 35 5.72 -16.88 21.47
N PRO A 36 6.46 -16.29 22.42
CA PRO A 36 6.35 -16.65 23.83
C PRO A 36 4.92 -16.50 24.35
N GLN A 37 4.49 -17.34 25.29
CA GLN A 37 3.09 -17.44 25.75
C GLN A 37 2.45 -16.11 26.20
N HIS A 38 3.25 -15.16 26.69
CA HIS A 38 2.77 -13.84 27.16
C HIS A 38 2.94 -12.72 26.11
N ALA A 39 3.40 -13.04 24.91
CA ALA A 39 3.64 -12.09 23.83
C ALA A 39 2.49 -12.11 22.82
N VAL A 40 2.25 -10.95 22.21
CA VAL A 40 1.24 -10.75 21.17
C VAL A 40 1.84 -10.00 19.98
N ILE A 41 1.22 -10.18 18.82
CA ILE A 41 1.46 -9.34 17.66
C ILE A 41 0.82 -7.96 17.94
N PRO A 42 1.62 -6.90 18.08
CA PRO A 42 1.15 -5.63 18.60
C PRO A 42 0.11 -5.00 17.67
N ARG A 43 -0.91 -4.35 18.24
CA ARG A 43 -2.02 -3.66 17.56
C ARG A 43 -3.01 -4.57 16.85
N LEU A 44 -2.74 -5.87 16.78
CA LEU A 44 -3.69 -6.91 16.40
C LEU A 44 -4.16 -7.70 17.63
N GLU A 45 -3.34 -7.72 18.69
CA GLU A 45 -3.63 -8.40 19.96
C GLU A 45 -3.91 -9.90 19.77
N ILE A 46 -3.19 -10.53 18.84
CA ILE A 46 -3.23 -11.97 18.54
C ILE A 46 -1.91 -12.65 18.90
N HIS A 47 -1.94 -13.93 19.22
CA HIS A 47 -0.76 -14.72 19.58
C HIS A 47 -0.21 -15.52 18.37
N ASP A 48 -1.10 -16.01 17.49
CA ASP A 48 -0.76 -16.72 16.26
C ASP A 48 -1.43 -16.06 15.04
N TRP A 49 -0.74 -16.02 13.90
CA TRP A 49 -1.27 -15.47 12.65
C TRP A 49 -2.57 -16.13 12.16
N ARG A 50 -2.82 -17.39 12.52
CA ARG A 50 -4.08 -18.11 12.23
C ARG A 50 -5.27 -17.50 12.96
N GLU A 51 -5.07 -16.73 14.03
CA GLU A 51 -6.15 -15.95 14.64
C GLU A 51 -6.58 -14.79 13.72
N ALA A 52 -5.66 -14.19 12.97
CA ALA A 52 -6.00 -13.18 11.97
C ALA A 52 -6.89 -13.74 10.85
N ALA A 53 -6.82 -15.04 10.57
CA ALA A 53 -7.72 -15.71 9.62
C ALA A 53 -9.18 -15.67 10.08
N ARG A 54 -9.42 -15.65 11.40
CA ARG A 54 -10.74 -15.66 12.03
C ARG A 54 -11.35 -14.27 12.23
N PHE A 55 -10.61 -13.20 11.90
CA PHE A 55 -11.11 -11.83 11.99
C PHE A 55 -12.42 -11.67 11.22
N SER A 56 -13.31 -10.80 11.68
CA SER A 56 -14.52 -10.49 10.91
C SER A 56 -14.18 -9.57 9.73
N GLN A 57 -15.06 -9.46 8.73
CA GLN A 57 -14.79 -8.65 7.53
C GLN A 57 -14.45 -7.17 7.85
N LYS A 58 -15.07 -6.61 8.89
CA LYS A 58 -14.80 -5.23 9.38
C LYS A 58 -13.42 -5.07 10.02
N ASP A 59 -12.82 -6.15 10.52
CA ASP A 59 -11.51 -6.13 11.18
C ASP A 59 -10.37 -6.42 10.19
N ARG A 60 -10.70 -6.60 8.90
CA ARG A 60 -9.77 -6.95 7.82
C ARG A 60 -9.51 -5.80 6.85
N ASP A 61 -9.50 -4.55 7.32
CA ASP A 61 -8.83 -3.44 6.60
C ASP A 61 -7.29 -3.63 6.66
N LEU A 62 -6.86 -4.78 6.14
CA LEU A 62 -5.53 -5.36 6.20
C LEU A 62 -5.18 -5.91 4.81
N LEU A 63 -4.01 -5.53 4.33
CA LEU A 63 -3.43 -6.01 3.08
C LEU A 63 -2.48 -7.15 3.36
N LEU A 64 -2.53 -8.21 2.56
CA LEU A 64 -1.40 -9.11 2.37
C LEU A 64 -0.63 -8.66 1.14
N LYS A 65 0.69 -8.51 1.25
CA LYS A 65 1.56 -8.06 0.17
C LYS A 65 2.84 -8.90 0.14
N VAL A 66 3.06 -9.58 -0.98
CA VAL A 66 4.36 -10.26 -1.23
C VAL A 66 5.46 -9.25 -1.54
N SER A 67 6.71 -9.69 -1.49
CA SER A 67 7.87 -8.87 -1.86
C SER A 67 7.69 -8.15 -3.19
N GLY A 68 8.09 -6.87 -3.25
CA GLY A 68 8.08 -6.09 -4.50
C GLY A 68 9.04 -6.62 -5.57
N PHE A 69 9.98 -7.50 -5.19
CA PHE A 69 10.87 -8.20 -6.11
C PHE A 69 10.28 -9.52 -6.64
N SER A 70 9.10 -9.91 -6.14
CA SER A 70 8.38 -11.07 -6.67
C SER A 70 7.90 -10.80 -8.11
N PRO A 71 7.83 -11.83 -8.98
CA PRO A 71 7.12 -11.75 -10.26
C PRO A 71 5.65 -11.33 -10.14
N LEU A 72 5.05 -11.39 -8.94
CA LEU A 72 3.70 -10.94 -8.65
C LEU A 72 3.63 -9.46 -8.22
N GLY A 73 4.76 -8.78 -8.03
CA GLY A 73 4.82 -7.42 -7.50
C GLY A 73 4.20 -6.35 -8.40
N TRP A 74 3.89 -6.67 -9.65
CA TRP A 74 3.33 -5.74 -10.63
C TRP A 74 1.80 -5.86 -10.75
N GLY A 75 1.16 -4.76 -11.17
CA GLY A 75 -0.26 -4.77 -11.59
C GLY A 75 -1.25 -5.23 -10.52
N SER A 76 -0.96 -5.01 -9.24
CA SER A 76 -1.77 -5.44 -8.08
C SER A 76 -1.94 -6.96 -7.89
N ARG A 77 -1.15 -7.80 -8.57
CA ARG A 77 -1.28 -9.26 -8.49
C ARG A 77 -0.80 -9.84 -7.16
N GLY A 78 0.21 -9.21 -6.57
CA GLY A 78 0.84 -9.62 -5.32
C GLY A 78 0.21 -9.00 -4.06
N ILE A 79 -0.98 -8.41 -4.18
CA ILE A 79 -1.68 -7.75 -3.07
C ILE A 79 -3.10 -8.27 -2.93
N ALA A 80 -3.57 -8.43 -1.70
CA ALA A 80 -4.94 -8.82 -1.40
C ALA A 80 -5.46 -8.03 -0.20
N LEU A 81 -6.70 -7.52 -0.27
CA LEU A 81 -7.36 -6.81 0.82
C LEU A 81 -8.32 -7.75 1.52
N GLY A 82 -8.10 -8.03 2.81
CA GLY A 82 -8.89 -9.01 3.55
C GLY A 82 -10.38 -8.67 3.63
N ALA A 83 -10.75 -7.39 3.67
CA ALA A 83 -12.13 -6.94 3.68
C ALA A 83 -12.90 -7.24 2.38
N ASP A 84 -12.21 -7.52 1.27
CA ASP A 84 -12.83 -7.87 -0.02
C ASP A 84 -12.90 -9.37 -0.28
N LEU A 85 -12.32 -10.18 0.62
CA LEU A 85 -12.22 -11.61 0.43
C LEU A 85 -13.25 -12.36 1.30
N PRO A 86 -13.88 -13.42 0.76
CA PRO A 86 -14.56 -14.41 1.57
C PRO A 86 -13.63 -15.00 2.65
N HIS A 87 -14.19 -15.43 3.77
CA HIS A 87 -13.41 -16.00 4.88
C HIS A 87 -12.43 -17.09 4.44
N ALA A 88 -12.91 -18.08 3.68
CA ALA A 88 -12.09 -19.20 3.22
C ALA A 88 -10.90 -18.75 2.38
N GLU A 89 -11.07 -17.74 1.52
CA GLU A 89 -9.99 -17.23 0.68
C GLU A 89 -8.98 -16.39 1.48
N TRP A 90 -9.45 -15.64 2.48
CA TRP A 90 -8.57 -14.91 3.40
C TRP A 90 -7.70 -15.87 4.22
N GLU A 91 -8.30 -16.89 4.81
CA GLU A 91 -7.62 -17.93 5.58
C GLU A 91 -6.61 -18.68 4.73
N LYS A 92 -7.01 -19.11 3.52
CA LYS A 92 -6.12 -19.78 2.56
C LYS A 92 -4.87 -18.94 2.27
N ARG A 93 -5.03 -17.63 2.08
CA ARG A 93 -3.91 -16.73 1.79
C ARG A 93 -2.97 -16.55 2.98
N ILE A 94 -3.51 -16.43 4.20
CA ILE A 94 -2.68 -16.39 5.41
C ILE A 94 -1.87 -17.67 5.55
N ASN A 95 -2.52 -18.83 5.46
CA ASN A 95 -1.84 -20.12 5.58
C ASN A 95 -0.74 -20.27 4.52
N HIS A 96 -1.05 -19.94 3.26
CA HIS A 96 -0.05 -19.95 2.19
C HIS A 96 1.13 -19.01 2.46
N SER A 97 0.88 -17.80 2.98
CA SER A 97 1.94 -16.85 3.33
C SER A 97 2.83 -17.34 4.47
N LEU A 98 2.28 -18.08 5.44
CA LEU A 98 3.05 -18.69 6.52
C LEU A 98 3.88 -19.88 6.00
N GLU A 99 3.30 -20.74 5.17
CA GLU A 99 3.98 -21.91 4.57
C GLU A 99 5.13 -21.51 3.64
N THR A 100 4.98 -20.40 2.91
CA THR A 100 5.97 -19.93 1.93
C THR A 100 6.88 -18.82 2.47
N PHE A 101 6.85 -18.55 3.78
CA PHE A 101 7.53 -17.40 4.38
C PHE A 101 9.03 -17.32 4.00
N GLU A 102 9.74 -18.43 4.07
CA GLU A 102 11.19 -18.52 3.80
C GLU A 102 11.55 -18.18 2.34
N SER A 103 10.67 -18.50 1.38
CA SER A 103 10.94 -18.32 -0.05
C SER A 103 10.25 -17.08 -0.65
N SER A 104 9.12 -16.68 -0.07
CA SER A 104 8.31 -15.55 -0.53
C SER A 104 7.70 -14.82 0.69
N PRO A 105 8.52 -14.05 1.43
CA PRO A 105 8.06 -13.34 2.62
C PRO A 105 6.93 -12.38 2.25
N THR A 106 5.87 -12.46 3.05
CA THR A 106 4.68 -11.61 2.92
C THR A 106 4.62 -10.66 4.10
N ILE A 107 4.19 -9.42 3.85
CA ILE A 107 3.81 -8.49 4.91
C ILE A 107 2.30 -8.42 5.02
N MET A 108 1.82 -8.22 6.24
CA MET A 108 0.49 -7.69 6.49
C MET A 108 0.61 -6.20 6.73
N GLN A 109 -0.29 -5.40 6.18
CA GLN A 109 -0.22 -3.94 6.29
C GLN A 109 -1.61 -3.36 6.52
N ARG A 110 -1.73 -2.34 7.37
CA ARG A 110 -2.99 -1.60 7.51
C ARG A 110 -3.39 -0.96 6.17
N PHE A 111 -4.61 -1.22 5.73
CA PHE A 111 -5.14 -0.61 4.51
C PHE A 111 -5.61 0.82 4.80
N HIS A 112 -5.21 1.76 3.94
CA HIS A 112 -5.70 3.13 3.98
C HIS A 112 -6.37 3.46 2.66
N LYS A 113 -7.63 3.89 2.73
CA LYS A 113 -8.38 4.35 1.56
C LYS A 113 -7.84 5.70 1.11
N GLY A 114 -7.42 5.79 -0.15
CA GLY A 114 -7.04 7.07 -0.76
C GLY A 114 -8.20 8.06 -0.75
N ARG A 115 -7.89 9.36 -0.64
CA ARG A 115 -8.92 10.43 -0.70
C ARG A 115 -9.64 10.41 -2.05
N LEU A 116 -10.95 10.63 -2.02
CA LEU A 116 -11.76 10.85 -3.22
C LEU A 116 -11.68 12.31 -3.65
N VAL A 117 -11.54 12.52 -4.95
CA VAL A 117 -11.60 13.82 -5.63
C VAL A 117 -12.56 13.72 -6.80
N GLU A 118 -13.03 14.87 -7.26
CA GLU A 118 -13.78 14.99 -8.51
C GLU A 118 -12.92 15.75 -9.52
N HIS A 119 -12.87 15.26 -10.75
CA HIS A 119 -12.06 15.86 -11.80
C HIS A 119 -12.73 15.70 -13.16
N GLN A 120 -12.78 16.77 -13.95
CA GLN A 120 -13.31 16.73 -15.31
C GLN A 120 -12.25 16.20 -16.28
N TYR A 121 -12.66 15.36 -17.22
CA TYR A 121 -11.81 14.85 -18.29
C TYR A 121 -12.60 14.79 -19.58
N ARG A 122 -11.89 14.83 -20.71
CA ARG A 122 -12.49 14.62 -22.02
C ARG A 122 -12.54 13.13 -22.30
N ASP A 123 -13.74 12.60 -22.42
CA ASP A 123 -13.97 11.20 -22.74
C ASP A 123 -13.51 10.90 -24.18
N PRO A 124 -12.61 9.92 -24.40
CA PRO A 124 -12.09 9.66 -25.74
C PRO A 124 -13.15 9.08 -26.68
N ASP A 125 -14.18 8.41 -26.14
CA ASP A 125 -15.21 7.75 -26.94
C ASP A 125 -16.33 8.73 -27.32
N SER A 126 -16.90 9.46 -26.35
CA SER A 126 -17.99 10.41 -26.63
C SER A 126 -17.51 11.81 -27.02
N ASN A 127 -16.23 12.12 -26.82
CA ASN A 127 -15.63 13.44 -27.04
C ASN A 127 -16.19 14.56 -26.13
N GLU A 128 -16.96 14.19 -25.10
CA GLU A 128 -17.59 15.10 -24.15
C GLU A 128 -16.75 15.27 -22.88
N LEU A 129 -17.00 16.36 -22.14
CA LEU A 129 -16.47 16.51 -20.79
C LEU A 129 -17.30 15.70 -19.80
N LYS A 130 -16.67 14.72 -19.16
CA LYS A 130 -17.25 13.93 -18.08
C LYS A 130 -16.55 14.25 -16.76
N THR A 131 -17.27 14.10 -15.65
CA THR A 131 -16.69 14.22 -14.30
C THR A 131 -16.42 12.84 -13.75
N MET A 132 -15.16 12.56 -13.37
CA MET A 132 -14.78 11.36 -12.65
C MET A 132 -14.67 11.66 -11.16
N LYS A 133 -15.38 10.88 -10.34
CA LYS A 133 -15.10 10.76 -8.91
C LYS A 133 -14.13 9.60 -8.69
N GLY A 134 -12.95 9.89 -8.17
CA GLY A 134 -11.87 8.91 -8.14
C GLY A 134 -10.85 9.13 -7.03
N ARG A 135 -9.96 8.15 -6.85
CA ARG A 135 -8.83 8.21 -5.92
C ARG A 135 -7.56 8.59 -6.66
N VAL A 136 -6.71 9.40 -6.03
CA VAL A 136 -5.50 9.91 -6.67
C VAL A 136 -4.26 9.12 -6.24
N ARG A 137 -3.48 8.67 -7.22
CA ARG A 137 -2.08 8.27 -7.04
C ARG A 137 -1.19 9.40 -7.57
N LEU A 138 -0.31 9.91 -6.71
CA LEU A 138 0.69 10.93 -7.08
C LEU A 138 2.04 10.27 -7.34
N CYS A 139 2.61 10.54 -8.51
CA CYS A 139 3.96 10.15 -8.89
C CYS A 139 4.81 11.42 -9.04
N PRO A 140 5.46 11.90 -7.97
CA PRO A 140 6.31 13.10 -8.04
C PRO A 140 7.62 12.81 -8.79
N TYR A 141 8.04 13.78 -9.61
CA TYR A 141 9.30 13.73 -10.36
C TYR A 141 10.29 14.74 -9.79
N TYR A 142 11.40 14.22 -9.29
CA TYR A 142 12.49 15.01 -8.73
C TYR A 142 13.69 14.99 -9.68
N PHE A 143 14.33 16.14 -9.85
CA PHE A 143 15.49 16.34 -10.71
C PHE A 143 16.63 16.94 -9.88
N VAL A 144 17.88 16.62 -10.25
CA VAL A 144 19.05 17.27 -9.70
C VAL A 144 19.40 18.46 -10.59
N GLU A 145 19.31 19.67 -10.04
CA GLU A 145 19.66 20.92 -10.73
C GLU A 145 20.68 21.69 -9.87
N SER A 146 21.89 21.94 -10.39
CA SER A 146 22.95 22.65 -9.65
C SER A 146 23.19 22.05 -8.25
N ASP A 147 23.37 20.72 -8.21
CA ASP A 147 23.56 19.92 -6.98
C ASP A 147 22.42 20.00 -5.95
N ARG A 148 21.22 20.42 -6.37
CA ARG A 148 20.02 20.44 -5.52
C ARG A 148 18.90 19.61 -6.12
N VAL A 149 18.26 18.81 -5.28
CA VAL A 149 17.04 18.08 -5.65
C VAL A 149 15.86 19.06 -5.72
N LYS A 150 15.16 19.10 -6.86
CA LYS A 150 13.95 19.91 -7.07
C LYS A 150 12.79 19.08 -7.58
N LEU A 151 11.61 19.30 -7.02
CA LEU A 151 10.35 18.78 -7.56
C LEU A 151 10.00 19.56 -8.82
N ARG A 152 9.86 18.89 -9.96
CA ARG A 152 9.48 19.53 -11.24
C ARG A 152 8.03 19.32 -11.65
N GLY A 153 7.34 18.44 -10.94
CA GLY A 153 5.93 18.17 -11.12
C GLY A 153 5.59 16.80 -10.55
N ALA A 154 4.32 16.44 -10.65
CA ALA A 154 3.86 15.10 -10.38
C ALA A 154 2.89 14.65 -11.48
N LEU A 155 2.88 13.38 -11.81
CA LEU A 155 1.76 12.80 -12.54
C LEU A 155 0.69 12.44 -11.52
N ALA A 156 -0.51 13.01 -11.68
CA ALA A 156 -1.68 12.56 -10.95
C ALA A 156 -2.42 11.53 -11.81
N THR A 157 -2.52 10.31 -11.31
CA THR A 157 -3.38 9.28 -11.90
C THR A 157 -4.63 9.18 -11.05
N ILE A 158 -5.78 9.58 -11.61
CA ILE A 158 -7.07 9.49 -10.93
C ILE A 158 -7.76 8.21 -11.40
N VAL A 159 -8.09 7.36 -10.45
CA VAL A 159 -8.67 6.04 -10.67
C VAL A 159 -10.12 6.05 -10.18
N PRO A 160 -11.07 5.39 -10.87
CA PRO A 160 -12.47 5.30 -10.43
C PRO A 160 -12.64 4.90 -8.96
N ALA A 161 -13.67 5.45 -8.30
CA ALA A 161 -13.86 5.36 -6.85
C ALA A 161 -14.07 3.92 -6.31
N ASP A 162 -14.56 3.02 -7.17
CA ASP A 162 -14.77 1.60 -6.91
C ASP A 162 -13.44 0.83 -6.81
N LYS A 163 -12.34 1.36 -7.37
CA LYS A 163 -11.02 0.77 -7.23
C LYS A 163 -10.36 1.15 -5.91
N LYS A 164 -9.68 0.18 -5.33
CA LYS A 164 -8.95 0.33 -4.06
C LYS A 164 -7.43 0.27 -4.24
N PHE A 165 -6.95 -0.52 -5.20
CA PHE A 165 -5.53 -0.58 -5.54
C PHE A 165 -5.23 0.38 -6.68
N LEU A 166 -4.42 1.39 -6.41
CA LEU A 166 -4.13 2.45 -7.37
C LEU A 166 -2.83 2.12 -8.11
N HIS A 167 -2.95 1.82 -9.40
CA HIS A 167 -1.82 1.60 -10.31
C HIS A 167 -2.16 2.13 -11.71
N GLY A 168 -1.28 1.95 -12.69
CA GLY A 168 -1.61 2.26 -14.08
C GLY A 168 -2.69 1.29 -14.59
N MET A 169 -3.83 1.80 -15.04
CA MET A 169 -4.98 1.04 -15.51
C MET A 169 -5.74 1.83 -16.58
N SER A 170 -6.48 1.14 -17.44
CA SER A 170 -7.12 1.71 -18.64
C SER A 170 -8.30 2.62 -18.32
N ASP A 171 -8.92 2.45 -17.16
CA ASP A 171 -10.03 3.25 -16.65
C ASP A 171 -9.57 4.48 -15.84
N ALA A 172 -8.27 4.67 -15.66
CA ALA A 172 -7.72 5.84 -14.99
C ALA A 172 -7.49 7.01 -15.96
N ILE A 173 -7.62 8.23 -15.45
CA ILE A 173 -7.26 9.46 -16.17
C ILE A 173 -5.92 10.00 -15.68
N LEU A 174 -5.14 10.51 -16.62
CA LEU A 174 -3.88 11.19 -16.34
C LEU A 174 -4.12 12.69 -16.30
N VAL A 175 -3.79 13.28 -15.16
CA VAL A 175 -3.99 14.71 -14.90
C VAL A 175 -2.62 15.36 -14.69
N PRO A 176 -2.28 16.40 -15.48
CA PRO A 176 -1.08 17.16 -15.23
C PRO A 176 -1.21 17.87 -13.88
N SER A 177 -0.16 17.83 -13.07
CA SER A 177 -0.11 18.63 -11.84
C SER A 177 1.01 19.66 -11.92
N LYS A 178 0.81 20.79 -11.24
CA LYS A 178 1.82 21.83 -11.07
C LYS A 178 2.29 21.80 -9.62
N ALA A 179 3.61 21.75 -9.41
CA ALA A 179 4.18 22.05 -8.10
C ALA A 179 3.99 23.55 -7.83
N GLN A 180 3.33 23.90 -6.72
CA GLN A 180 3.22 25.28 -6.25
C GLN A 180 4.53 25.74 -5.61
#